data_AF-A0A367LXM1-F1
#
_entry.id   AF-A0A367LXM1-F1
#
_cell.length_a   1.000
_cell.length_b   1.000
_cell.length_c   1.000
_cell.angle_alpha   90.00
_cell.angle_beta   90.00
_cell.angle_gamma   90.00
#
_symmetry.space_group_name_H-M   'P 1'
#
loop_
_entity.id
_entity.type
_entity.pdbx_description
1 polymer ?
#
loop_
_entity_poly.entity_id
_entity_poly.type
_entity_poly.pdbx_seq_one_letter_code
_entity_poly.pdbx_strand_id
1 'polypeptide(L)'
;GQGLDRQVGDALRLFFYLPFAHAENLADQDRSVALNHGLGQPFLAHAREHREIIRRFGRFPHRNPILGRPSSAEELAFLAAGGFAG
;
A
#
# COMPACT_ATOMS: atom_id res chain seq x y z
N GLY A 1 -19.02 -6.59 -4.00
CA GLY A 1 -18.24 -6.74 -5.24
C GLY A 1 -18.60 -8.06 -5.91
N GLN A 2 -18.60 -8.12 -7.24
CA GLN A 2 -19.09 -9.26 -8.04
C GLN A 2 -18.17 -10.51 -8.05
N GLY A 3 -17.10 -10.54 -7.25
CA GLY A 3 -16.19 -11.70 -7.13
C GLY A 3 -15.34 -12.00 -8.35
N LEU A 4 -15.19 -11.04 -9.28
CA LEU A 4 -14.43 -11.20 -10.53
C LEU A 4 -12.94 -11.55 -10.29
N ASP A 5 -12.39 -11.10 -9.17
CA ASP A 5 -11.02 -11.40 -8.75
C ASP A 5 -10.76 -12.90 -8.56
N ARG A 6 -11.79 -13.68 -8.20
CA ARG A 6 -11.69 -15.13 -8.00
C ARG A 6 -11.84 -15.93 -9.28
N GLN A 7 -12.22 -15.28 -10.39
CA GLN A 7 -12.38 -15.93 -11.70
C GLN A 7 -11.06 -15.96 -12.49
N VAL A 8 -10.02 -15.31 -11.98
CA VAL A 8 -8.66 -15.34 -12.54
C VAL A 8 -7.70 -16.09 -11.61
N GLY A 9 -6.59 -16.55 -12.16
CA GLY A 9 -5.49 -17.14 -11.38
C GLY A 9 -4.84 -16.12 -10.44
N ASP A 10 -4.19 -16.60 -9.38
CA ASP A 10 -3.68 -15.78 -8.28
C ASP A 10 -2.72 -14.66 -8.72
N ALA A 11 -1.87 -14.94 -9.71
CA ALA A 11 -0.96 -13.94 -10.28
C ALA A 11 -1.70 -12.73 -10.87
N LEU A 12 -2.86 -12.96 -11.50
CA LEU A 12 -3.70 -11.89 -12.05
C LEU A 12 -4.62 -11.28 -10.99
N ARG A 13 -4.99 -12.06 -9.97
CA ARG A 13 -5.81 -11.60 -8.84
C ARG A 13 -5.14 -10.45 -8.07
N LEU A 14 -3.81 -10.47 -7.96
CA LEU A 14 -3.04 -9.39 -7.35
C LEU A 14 -3.38 -8.01 -7.93
N PHE A 15 -3.58 -7.89 -9.25
CA PHE A 15 -3.86 -6.61 -9.90
C PHE A 15 -5.22 -6.02 -9.53
N PHE A 16 -6.18 -6.84 -9.08
CA PHE A 16 -7.42 -6.35 -8.50
C PHE A 16 -7.20 -5.72 -7.12
N TYR A 17 -6.12 -6.07 -6.43
CA TYR A 17 -5.86 -5.69 -5.04
C TYR A 17 -4.91 -4.48 -4.94
N LEU A 18 -4.02 -4.32 -5.92
CA LEU A 18 -3.07 -3.19 -5.98
C LEU A 18 -3.71 -1.80 -5.85
N PRO A 19 -4.90 -1.50 -6.41
CA PRO A 19 -5.53 -0.19 -6.21
C PRO A 19 -5.74 0.16 -4.74
N PHE A 20 -6.11 -0.81 -3.90
CA PHE A 20 -6.27 -0.61 -2.46
C PHE A 20 -4.92 -0.38 -1.77
N ALA A 21 -3.89 -1.12 -2.17
CA ALA A 21 -2.53 -0.93 -1.65
C ALA A 21 -1.94 0.44 -2.01
N HIS A 22 -2.34 1.04 -3.13
CA HIS A 22 -1.82 2.32 -3.60
C HIS A 22 -2.64 3.55 -3.16
N ALA A 23 -3.77 3.35 -2.48
CA ALA A 23 -4.60 4.41 -1.94
C ALA A 23 -3.98 5.04 -0.68
N GLU A 24 -4.05 6.38 -0.56
CA GLU A 24 -3.70 7.11 0.67
C GLU A 24 -4.92 7.19 1.61
N ASN A 25 -5.50 6.03 1.94
CA ASN A 25 -6.67 5.90 2.80
C ASN A 25 -6.52 4.65 3.69
N LEU A 26 -6.67 4.80 5.01
CA LEU A 26 -6.43 3.69 5.95
C LEU A 26 -7.42 2.52 5.78
N ALA A 27 -8.69 2.79 5.48
CA ALA A 27 -9.68 1.74 5.28
C ALA A 27 -9.40 0.92 4.01
N ASP A 28 -8.93 1.56 2.94
CA ASP A 28 -8.47 0.87 1.74
C ASP A 28 -7.22 0.03 2.03
N GLN A 29 -6.31 0.51 2.88
CA GLN A 29 -5.15 -0.27 3.31
C GLN A 29 -5.53 -1.49 4.16
N ASP A 30 -6.49 -1.35 5.07
CA ASP A 30 -7.07 -2.49 5.80
C ASP A 30 -7.67 -3.50 4.83
N ARG A 31 -8.38 -3.02 3.81
CA ARG A 31 -8.94 -3.86 2.75
C ARG A 31 -7.86 -4.57 1.94
N SER A 32 -6.78 -3.88 1.59
CA SER A 32 -5.62 -4.43 0.88
C SER A 32 -5.01 -5.60 1.65
N VAL A 33 -4.77 -5.44 2.96
CA VAL A 33 -4.23 -6.50 3.81
C VAL A 33 -5.18 -7.70 3.89
N ALA A 34 -6.48 -7.45 4.05
CA ALA A 34 -7.48 -8.53 4.10
C ALA A 34 -7.54 -9.33 2.79
N LEU A 35 -7.44 -8.67 1.64
CA LEU A 35 -7.42 -9.32 0.32
C LEU A 35 -6.13 -10.12 0.09
N ASN A 36 -4.97 -9.52 0.38
CA ASN A 36 -3.67 -10.16 0.19
C ASN A 36 -3.41 -11.31 1.18
N HIS A 37 -4.16 -11.40 2.29
CA HIS A 37 -4.14 -12.58 3.16
C HIS A 37 -4.50 -13.87 2.38
N GLY A 38 -5.37 -13.77 1.38
CA GLY A 38 -5.72 -14.91 0.51
C GLY A 38 -4.64 -15.28 -0.51
N LEU A 39 -3.72 -14.36 -0.84
CA LEU A 39 -2.61 -14.61 -1.76
C LEU A 39 -1.33 -15.08 -1.05
N GLY A 40 -1.21 -14.83 0.26
CA GLY A 40 -0.05 -15.24 1.04
C GLY A 40 1.20 -14.41 0.75
N GLN A 41 2.38 -14.99 1.02
CA GLN A 41 3.66 -14.30 0.84
C GLN A 41 4.15 -14.39 -0.62
N PRO A 42 4.84 -13.36 -1.14
CA PRO A 42 5.28 -12.13 -0.44
C PRO A 42 4.24 -11.00 -0.40
N PHE A 43 3.08 -11.16 -1.04
CA PHE A 43 2.09 -10.10 -1.23
C PHE A 43 1.51 -9.55 0.08
N LEU A 44 1.27 -10.43 1.06
CA LEU A 44 0.78 -10.03 2.37
C LEU A 44 1.79 -9.14 3.13
N ALA A 45 3.09 -9.42 3.03
CA ALA A 45 4.11 -8.58 3.65
C ALA A 45 4.09 -7.18 3.03
N HIS A 46 4.04 -7.08 1.70
CA HIS A 46 3.97 -5.80 1.01
C HIS A 46 2.69 -5.00 1.34
N ALA A 47 1.53 -5.65 1.40
CA ALA A 47 0.29 -4.99 1.79
C ALA A 47 0.35 -4.43 3.22
N ARG A 48 0.99 -5.16 4.15
CA ARG A 48 1.19 -4.70 5.54
C ARG A 48 2.13 -3.51 5.62
N GLU A 49 3.19 -3.50 4.82
CA GLU A 49 4.14 -2.38 4.74
C GLU A 49 3.46 -1.10 4.24
N HIS A 50 2.67 -1.18 3.15
CA HIS A 50 1.89 -0.05 2.65
C HIS A 50 0.93 0.49 3.72
N ARG A 51 0.21 -0.42 4.39
CA ARG A 51 -0.71 -0.06 5.46
C ARG A 51 -0.02 0.66 6.59
N GLU A 52 1.17 0.22 6.99
CA GLU A 52 1.90 0.82 8.09
C GLU A 52 2.37 2.25 7.77
N ILE A 53 2.80 2.50 6.53
CA ILE A 53 3.16 3.83 6.05
C ILE A 53 1.94 4.77 6.11
N ILE A 54 0.79 4.33 5.61
CA ILE A 54 -0.45 5.12 5.66
C ILE A 54 -0.95 5.30 7.10
N ARG A 55 -0.84 4.29 7.95
CA ARG A 55 -1.21 4.39 9.37
C ARG A 55 -0.36 5.43 10.08
N ARG A 56 0.94 5.52 9.75
CA ARG A 56 1.88 6.45 10.37
C ARG A 56 1.76 7.88 9.84
N PHE A 57 1.69 8.04 8.52
CA PHE A 57 1.79 9.36 7.88
C PHE A 57 0.50 9.86 7.24
N GLY A 58 -0.52 9.01 7.11
CA GLY A 58 -1.76 9.30 6.39
C GLY A 58 -1.61 9.34 4.86
N ARG A 59 -0.38 9.21 4.35
CA ARG A 59 -0.01 9.33 2.94
C ARG A 59 1.31 8.62 2.68
N PHE A 60 1.72 8.50 1.41
CA PHE A 60 3.03 7.98 1.03
C PHE A 60 4.05 9.13 0.89
N PRO A 61 5.05 9.25 1.79
CA PRO A 61 5.97 10.39 1.77
C PRO A 61 6.82 10.49 0.49
N HIS A 62 7.12 9.37 -0.16
CA HIS A 62 7.87 9.36 -1.43
C HIS A 62 7.14 10.10 -2.57
N ARG A 63 5.80 10.25 -2.46
CA ARG A 63 4.99 10.99 -3.44
C ARG A 63 5.00 12.49 -3.21
N ASN A 64 5.50 12.96 -2.06
CA ASN A 64 5.44 14.37 -1.68
C ASN A 64 6.06 15.31 -2.73
N PRO A 65 7.27 15.04 -3.29
CA PRO A 65 7.86 15.92 -4.30
C PRO A 65 7.04 15.99 -5.59
N ILE A 66 6.54 14.85 -6.06
CA ILE A 66 5.76 14.75 -7.31
C ILE A 66 4.40 15.45 -7.18
N LEU A 67 3.81 15.43 -5.97
CA LEU A 67 2.54 16.07 -5.66
C LEU A 67 2.68 17.50 -5.11
N GLY A 68 3.89 18.06 -5.05
CA GLY A 68 4.15 19.41 -4.52
C GLY A 68 3.82 19.59 -3.03
N ARG A 69 3.86 18.51 -2.24
CA ARG A 69 3.54 18.54 -0.80
C ARG A 69 4.80 18.80 0.03
N PRO A 70 4.76 19.64 1.07
CA PRO A 70 5.85 19.73 2.03
C PRO A 70 5.91 18.44 2.87
N SER A 71 7.13 17.97 3.13
CA SER A 71 7.40 16.86 4.04
C SER A 71 7.67 17.38 5.45
N SER A 72 7.12 16.69 6.44
CA SER A 72 7.48 16.87 7.86
C SER A 72 8.89 16.33 8.15
N ALA A 73 9.45 16.71 9.30
CA ALA A 73 10.74 16.19 9.75
C ALA A 73 10.72 14.65 9.90
N GLU A 74 9.61 14.08 10.36
CA GLU A 74 9.45 12.63 10.51
C GLU A 74 9.42 11.91 9.16
N GLU A 75 8.71 12.46 8.18
CA GLU A 75 8.68 11.94 6.81
C GLU A 75 10.06 12.01 6.15
N LEU A 76 10.81 13.11 6.35
CA LEU A 76 12.17 13.25 5.84
C LEU A 76 13.12 12.24 6.47
N ALA A 77 13.05 12.05 7.79
CA ALA A 77 13.85 11.05 8.49
C ALA A 77 13.53 9.63 8.01
N PHE A 78 12.24 9.32 7.79
CA PHE A 78 11.81 8.04 7.23
C PHE A 78 12.40 7.81 5.83
N LEU A 79 12.31 8.80 4.93
CA LEU A 79 12.87 8.70 3.59
C LEU A 79 14.40 8.55 3.61
N ALA A 80 15.09 9.26 4.52
CA ALA A 80 16.55 9.17 4.66
C ALA A 80 17.02 7.81 5.18
N ALA A 81 16.19 7.10 5.94
CA ALA A 81 16.47 5.76 6.48
C ALA A 81 16.21 4.61 5.47
N GLY A 82 16.05 4.92 4.18
CA GLY A 82 15.72 3.95 3.12
C GLY A 82 14.24 3.95 2.73
N GLY A 83 13.37 4.56 3.55
CA GLY A 83 11.97 4.81 3.23
C GLY A 83 11.20 3.58 2.74
N PHE A 84 10.42 3.79 1.69
CA PHE A 84 9.71 2.75 0.96
C PHE A 84 10.11 2.84 -0.52
N ALA A 85 10.69 1.77 -1.04
CA ALA A 85 10.91 1.56 -2.46
C ALA A 85 9.82 0.58 -2.94
N GLY A 86 8.76 1.13 -3.54
CA GLY A 86 7.64 0.34 -4.07
C GLY A 86 7.99 -0.50 -5.28
#